data_AF-A0A9R1DMM2-F1
#
_entry.id   AF-A0A9R1DMM2-F1
#
_cell.length_a   1.000
_cell.length_b   1.000
_cell.length_c   1.000
_cell.angle_alpha   90.00
_cell.angle_beta   90.00
_cell.angle_gamma   90.00
#
_symmetry.space_group_name_H-M   'P 1'
#
loop_
_entity.id
_entity.type
_entity.pdbx_description
1 polymer ?
#
loop_
_entity_poly.entity_id
_entity_poly.type
_entity_poly.pdbx_seq_one_letter_code
_entity_poly.pdbx_strand_id
1 'polypeptide(L)' 'MARRDSCLARIGAGVAIGGAVGGAVGAVYGTYAAIRLRVPGLLKIRHIGQATVGSAAVFGLFLGAGSLIHCGKNY' A
#
# COMPACT_ATOMS: atom_id res chain seq x y z
N MET A 1 8.99 -8.61 27.39
CA MET A 1 8.45 -7.65 26.40
C MET A 1 8.81 -7.95 24.93
N ALA A 2 10.00 -8.50 24.59
CA ALA A 2 10.53 -8.58 23.21
C ALA A 2 9.69 -9.29 22.10
N ARG A 3 8.71 -10.13 22.45
CA ARG A 3 7.93 -10.90 21.46
C ARG A 3 6.84 -10.07 20.75
N ARG A 4 6.25 -9.09 21.46
CA ARG A 4 5.25 -8.18 20.89
C ARG A 4 5.90 -7.18 19.94
N ASP A 5 7.08 -6.67 20.28
CA ASP A 5 7.86 -5.78 19.40
C ASP A 5 8.27 -6.48 18.11
N SER A 6 8.63 -7.77 18.18
CA SER A 6 8.95 -8.58 17.00
C SER A 6 7.74 -8.78 16.08
N CYS A 7 6.54 -8.99 16.64
CA CYS A 7 5.31 -9.08 15.84
C CYS A 7 4.89 -7.73 15.26
N LEU A 8 4.93 -6.67 16.05
CA LEU A 8 4.65 -5.31 15.60
C LEU A 8 5.64 -4.87 14.51
N ALA A 9 6.92 -5.22 14.62
CA ALA A 9 7.92 -4.96 13.58
C ALA A 9 7.61 -5.73 12.29
N ARG A 10 7.13 -6.97 12.36
CA ARG A 10 6.72 -7.77 11.19
C ARG A 10 5.47 -7.22 10.52
N ILE A 11 4.50 -6.76 11.30
CA ILE A 11 3.30 -6.08 10.79
C ILE A 11 3.68 -4.75 10.15
N GLY A 12 4.49 -3.94 10.83
CA GLY A 12 5.00 -2.67 10.32
C GLY A 12 5.79 -2.83 9.03
N ALA A 13 6.66 -3.85 8.95
CA ALA A 13 7.36 -4.19 7.71
C ALA A 13 6.39 -4.61 6.60
N GLY A 14 5.37 -5.42 6.90
CA GLY A 14 4.33 -5.81 5.93
C GLY A 14 3.55 -4.61 5.38
N VAL A 15 3.15 -3.69 6.26
CA VAL A 15 2.47 -2.44 5.88
C VAL A 15 3.40 -1.54 5.06
N ALA A 16 4.66 -1.40 5.46
CA ALA A 16 5.64 -0.57 4.75
C ALA A 16 5.90 -1.10 3.33
N ILE A 17 6.09 -2.41 3.19
CA ILE A 17 6.30 -3.06 1.89
C ILE A 17 5.03 -2.95 1.04
N GLY A 18 3.85 -3.22 1.61
CA GLY A 18 2.59 -3.11 0.88
C GLY A 18 2.24 -1.69 0.46
N GLY A 19 2.54 -0.70 1.29
CA GLY A 19 2.40 0.71 0.98
C GLY A 19 3.37 1.17 -0.10
N ALA A 20 4.63 0.73 -0.05
CA ALA A 20 5.62 1.06 -1.07
C ALA A 20 5.28 0.44 -2.44
N VAL A 21 4.89 -0.83 -2.47
CA VAL A 21 4.50 -1.53 -3.71
C VAL A 21 3.18 -0.96 -4.26
N GLY A 22 2.16 -0.80 -3.41
CA GLY A 22 0.89 -0.23 -3.82
C GLY A 22 1.02 1.23 -4.26
N GLY A 23 1.95 1.97 -3.66
CA GLY A 23 2.33 3.34 -4.05
C GLY A 23 3.03 3.39 -5.40
N ALA A 24 4.01 2.51 -5.66
CA ALA A 24 4.72 2.44 -6.93
C ALA A 24 3.79 2.01 -8.08
N VAL A 25 2.98 0.96 -7.87
CA VAL A 25 2.00 0.48 -8.86
C VAL A 25 0.94 1.56 -9.13
N GLY A 26 0.43 2.19 -8.07
CA GLY A 26 -0.54 3.28 -8.20
C GLY A 26 0.03 4.50 -8.94
N ALA A 27 1.29 4.86 -8.68
CA ALA A 27 1.97 5.95 -9.37
C ALA A 27 2.19 5.63 -10.86
N VAL A 28 2.65 4.43 -11.21
CA VAL A 28 2.89 4.00 -12.60
C VAL A 28 1.58 3.85 -13.37
N TYR A 29 0.59 3.15 -12.80
CA TYR A 29 -0.71 2.95 -13.44
C TYR A 29 -1.52 4.25 -13.50
N GLY A 30 -1.42 5.08 -12.46
CA GLY A 30 -2.00 6.40 -12.42
C GLY A 30 -1.37 7.33 -13.47
N THR A 31 -0.05 7.40 -13.59
CA THR A 31 0.60 8.23 -14.63
C THR A 31 0.29 7.72 -16.04
N TYR A 32 0.23 6.41 -16.25
CA TYR A 32 -0.18 5.82 -17.52
C TYR A 32 -1.63 6.18 -17.87
N ALA A 33 -2.56 6.01 -16.93
CA ALA A 33 -3.97 6.38 -17.10
C ALA A 33 -4.12 7.89 -17.38
N ALA A 34 -3.38 8.72 -16.65
CA ALA A 34 -3.36 10.16 -16.84
C ALA A 34 -2.90 10.57 -18.25
N ILE A 35 -1.82 9.99 -18.77
CA ILE A 35 -1.31 10.30 -20.10
C ILE A 35 -2.30 9.82 -21.18
N ARG A 36 -2.89 8.63 -21.01
CA ARG A 36 -3.81 8.02 -21.99
C ARG A 36 -5.19 8.68 -22.04
N LEU A 37 -5.75 9.11 -20.90
CA LEU A 37 -7.07 9.74 -20.82
C LEU A 37 -7.09 11.22 -21.24
N ARG A 38 -5.96 11.78 -21.68
CA ARG A 38 -5.84 13.18 -22.18
C ARG A 38 -6.49 14.23 -21.26
N VAL A 39 -6.53 13.96 -19.95
CA VAL A 39 -7.21 14.82 -18.97
C VAL A 39 -6.41 16.12 -18.79
N PRO A 40 -6.99 17.30 -19.00
CA PRO A 40 -6.35 18.58 -18.71
C PRO A 40 -6.44 18.89 -17.20
N GLY A 41 -5.34 19.37 -16.61
CA GLY A 41 -5.36 20.04 -15.30
C GLY A 41 -5.25 19.17 -14.03
N LEU A 42 -5.59 19.80 -12.88
CA LEU A 42 -5.44 19.35 -11.49
C LEU A 42 -6.21 18.05 -11.14
N LEU A 43 -7.27 17.71 -11.88
CA LEU A 43 -8.03 16.47 -11.66
C LEU A 43 -7.19 15.21 -11.94
N LYS A 44 -6.20 15.34 -12.82
CA LYS A 44 -5.25 14.28 -13.17
C LYS A 44 -4.46 13.81 -11.96
N ILE A 45 -4.01 14.75 -11.12
CA ILE A 45 -3.23 14.47 -9.91
C ILE A 45 -4.13 13.91 -8.80
N ARG A 46 -5.39 14.34 -8.71
CA ARG A 46 -6.35 13.76 -7.78
C ARG A 46 -6.78 12.34 -8.16
N HIS A 47 -6.94 12.05 -9.45
CA HIS A 47 -7.30 10.71 -9.91
C HIS A 47 -6.13 9.72 -9.76
N ILE A 48 -4.91 10.15 -10.10
CA ILE A 48 -3.68 9.40 -9.78
C ILE A 48 -3.57 9.20 -8.28
N GLY A 49 -3.70 10.27 -7.49
CA GLY A 49 -3.59 10.22 -6.04
C GLY A 49 -4.62 9.30 -5.40
N GLN A 50 -5.87 9.28 -5.88
CA GLN A 50 -6.90 8.36 -5.40
C GLN A 50 -6.59 6.91 -5.78
N ALA A 51 -6.15 6.65 -7.01
CA ALA A 51 -5.76 5.31 -7.43
C ALA A 51 -4.56 4.81 -6.59
N THR A 52 -3.56 5.66 -6.37
CA THR A 52 -2.36 5.35 -5.59
C THR A 52 -2.64 5.14 -4.11
N VAL A 53 -3.46 5.98 -3.50
CA VAL A 53 -3.84 5.83 -2.09
C VAL A 53 -4.72 4.59 -1.93
N GLY A 54 -5.62 4.32 -2.87
CA GLY A 54 -6.46 3.12 -2.86
C GLY A 54 -5.63 1.84 -2.95
N SER A 55 -4.69 1.76 -3.90
CA SER A 55 -3.81 0.60 -4.03
C SER A 55 -2.86 0.46 -2.84
N ALA A 56 -2.22 1.54 -2.40
CA ALA A 56 -1.34 1.52 -1.22
C ALA A 56 -2.08 1.07 0.06
N ALA A 57 -3.32 1.51 0.24
CA ALA A 57 -4.13 1.11 1.39
C ALA A 57 -4.49 -0.39 1.34
N VAL A 58 -4.92 -0.91 0.20
CA VAL A 58 -5.31 -2.32 0.07
C VAL A 58 -4.09 -3.23 0.22
N PHE A 59 -2.98 -2.95 -0.47
CA PHE A 59 -1.77 -3.77 -0.38
C PHE A 59 -1.10 -3.67 1.00
N GLY A 60 -1.08 -2.48 1.61
CA GLY A 60 -0.59 -2.28 2.97
C GLY A 60 -1.44 -3.01 4.02
N LEU A 61 -2.77 -2.95 3.91
CA LEU A 61 -3.68 -3.63 4.84
C LEU A 61 -3.62 -5.15 4.66
N PHE A 62 -3.57 -5.65 3.43
CA PHE A 62 -3.46 -7.08 3.15
C PHE A 62 -2.16 -7.69 3.69
N LEU A 63 -1.01 -7.06 3.43
CA LEU A 63 0.28 -7.54 3.92
C LEU A 63 0.46 -7.31 5.43
N GLY A 64 -0.07 -6.21 5.97
CA GLY A 64 -0.12 -5.96 7.41
C GLY A 64 -0.96 -7.01 8.15
N ALA A 65 -2.16 -7.32 7.65
CA ALA A 65 -3.05 -8.33 8.20
C ALA A 65 -2.48 -9.75 8.04
N GLY A 66 -1.86 -10.06 6.89
CA GLY A 66 -1.17 -11.33 6.66
C GLY A 66 -0.02 -11.57 7.66
N SER A 67 0.79 -10.53 7.93
CA SER A 67 1.83 -10.57 8.96
C SER A 67 1.27 -10.74 10.37
N LEU A 68 0.07 -10.23 10.64
CA LEU A 68 -0.61 -10.39 11.92
C LEU A 68 -1.09 -11.83 12.14
N ILE A 69 -1.67 -12.48 11.12
CA ILE A 69 -2.11 -13.88 11.17
C ILE A 69 -0.90 -14.82 11.36
N HIS A 70 0.21 -14.54 10.69
CA HIS A 70 1.43 -15.34 10.80
C HIS A 70 2.05 -15.28 12.21
N CYS A 71 1.92 -14.14 12.90
CA CYS A 71 2.34 -14.02 14.29
C CYS A 71 1.35 -14.65 15.29
N GLY A 72 0.05 -14.67 14.97
CA GLY A 72 -0.97 -15.33 15.79
C GLY A 72 -0.87 -16.86 15.81
N LYS A 73 -0.30 -17.47 14.77
CA LYS A 73 -0.15 -18.94 14.62
C LYS A 73 1.12 -19.52 15.28
N ASN A 74 1.69 -18.84 16.28
CA ASN A 74 2.84 -19.31 17.05
C ASN A 74 2.68 -19.09 18.57
N TYR A 75 1.42 -19.05 19.02
CA TYR A 75 0.99 -19.23 20.41
C TYR A 75 0.30 -20.59 20.53
#